data_AF-A0A7W9L428-F1
#
_entry.id   AF-A0A7W9L428-F1
#
_cell.length_a   1.000
_cell.length_b   1.000
_cell.length_c   1.000
_cell.angle_alpha   90.00
_cell.angle_beta   90.00
_cell.angle_gamma   90.00
#
_symmetry.space_group_name_H-M   'P 1'
#
loop_
_entity.id
_entity.type
_entity.pdbx_description
1 polymer ?
#
loop_
_entity_poly.entity_id
_entity_poly.type
_entity_poly.pdbx_seq_one_letter_code
_entity_poly.pdbx_strand_id
1 'polypeptide(L)'
;MTEPLSNALADLAEQVKLANEQFLLARRTTAESALRAGGLLIDAKDRCAHGEWLPFLKRAGINERTARNFMTLARSGIKPDTVADLGGIRAALEHLASERAAAAIREENAALKAEQAVLEAEIAALKAEIKRFSEMHVLFEKGGFEAVVAAKDEEIRVLKTRVEREVKDRQSWGRSADFWEKKARDLGYSKERA
;
A
#
# COMPACT_ATOMS: atom_id res chain seq x y z
N MET A 1 18.28 -37.67 -36.32
CA MET A 1 18.73 -37.20 -37.64
C MET A 1 17.57 -36.49 -38.28
N THR A 2 17.60 -35.16 -38.34
CA THR A 2 16.60 -34.40 -39.11
C THR A 2 16.88 -34.65 -40.59
N GLU A 3 15.95 -35.31 -41.28
CA GLU A 3 16.02 -35.42 -42.74
C GLU A 3 16.13 -34.01 -43.34
N PRO A 4 17.03 -33.80 -44.32
CA PRO A 4 17.17 -32.50 -44.95
C PRO A 4 15.84 -32.11 -45.61
N LEU A 5 15.43 -30.86 -45.41
CA LEU A 5 14.25 -30.30 -46.07
C LEU A 5 14.37 -30.50 -47.58
N SER A 6 13.28 -30.92 -48.22
CA SER A 6 13.19 -30.89 -49.68
C SER A 6 13.55 -29.48 -50.20
N ASN A 7 14.23 -29.36 -51.34
CA ASN A 7 14.66 -28.07 -51.90
C ASN A 7 13.49 -27.07 -52.01
N ALA A 8 12.27 -27.55 -52.30
CA ALA A 8 11.08 -26.71 -52.35
C ALA A 8 10.64 -26.18 -50.96
N LEU A 9 10.77 -27.01 -49.91
CA LEU A 9 10.49 -26.59 -48.53
C LEU A 9 11.55 -25.63 -47.99
N ALA A 10 12.81 -25.81 -48.39
CA ALA A 10 13.89 -24.89 -48.05
C ALA A 10 13.69 -23.50 -48.69
N ASP A 11 13.30 -23.46 -49.97
CA ASP A 11 12.97 -22.21 -50.67
C ASP A 11 11.76 -21.49 -50.03
N LEU A 12 10.68 -22.23 -49.73
CA LEU A 12 9.52 -21.69 -49.00
C LEU A 12 9.90 -21.15 -47.62
N ALA A 13 10.80 -21.81 -46.90
CA ALA A 13 11.26 -21.36 -45.59
C ALA A 13 11.98 -20.00 -45.67
N GLU A 14 12.84 -19.79 -46.68
CA GLU A 14 13.49 -18.50 -46.90
C GLU A 14 12.50 -17.41 -47.33
N GLN A 15 11.51 -17.74 -48.16
CA GLN A 15 10.43 -16.79 -48.50
C GLN A 15 9.62 -16.39 -47.27
N VAL A 16 9.26 -17.35 -46.41
CA VAL A 16 8.53 -17.08 -45.14
C VAL A 16 9.37 -16.22 -44.21
N LYS A 17 10.67 -16.50 -44.08
CA LYS A 17 11.58 -15.70 -43.26
C LYS A 17 11.61 -14.24 -43.73
N LEU A 18 11.80 -14.01 -45.03
CA LEU A 18 11.79 -12.66 -45.61
C LEU A 18 10.46 -11.94 -45.36
N ALA A 19 9.34 -12.62 -45.59
CA ALA A 19 8.01 -12.05 -45.34
C ALA A 19 7.80 -11.69 -43.86
N ASN A 20 8.28 -12.55 -42.94
CA ASN A 20 8.19 -12.29 -41.51
C ASN A 20 9.07 -11.12 -41.05
N GLU A 21 10.30 -11.01 -41.57
CA GLU A 21 11.18 -9.88 -41.30
C GLU A 21 10.56 -8.55 -41.77
N GLN A 22 9.97 -8.54 -42.97
CA GLN A 22 9.23 -7.39 -43.49
C GLN A 22 8.03 -7.03 -42.62
N PHE A 23 7.27 -8.03 -42.16
CA PHE A 23 6.13 -7.83 -41.26
C PHE A 23 6.55 -7.21 -39.92
N LEU A 24 7.60 -7.73 -39.29
CA LEU A 24 8.12 -7.19 -38.02
C LEU A 24 8.64 -5.75 -38.18
N LEU A 25 9.37 -5.48 -39.26
CA LEU A 25 9.84 -4.13 -39.58
C LEU A 25 8.67 -3.17 -39.83
N ALA A 26 7.64 -3.60 -40.56
CA ALA A 26 6.45 -2.79 -40.83
C ALA A 26 5.70 -2.44 -39.52
N ARG A 27 5.58 -3.39 -38.57
CA ARG A 27 4.97 -3.13 -37.26
C ARG A 27 5.74 -2.08 -36.48
N ARG A 28 7.06 -2.22 -36.39
CA ARG A 28 7.92 -1.29 -35.67
C ARG A 28 7.89 0.11 -36.31
N THR A 29 8.08 0.19 -37.63
CA THR A 29 8.07 1.48 -38.35
C THR A 29 6.71 2.17 -38.27
N THR A 30 5.60 1.42 -38.25
CA THR A 30 4.25 1.94 -37.99
C THR A 30 4.16 2.56 -36.60
N ALA A 31 4.64 1.86 -35.56
CA ALA A 31 4.64 2.36 -34.20
C ALA A 31 5.52 3.62 -34.03
N GLU A 32 6.73 3.61 -34.60
CA GLU A 32 7.66 4.75 -34.59
C GLU A 32 7.05 5.97 -35.27
N SER A 33 6.41 5.77 -36.43
CA SER A 33 5.75 6.85 -37.18
C SER A 33 4.57 7.43 -36.42
N ALA A 34 3.76 6.59 -35.77
CA ALA A 34 2.64 7.02 -34.95
C ALA A 34 3.10 7.86 -33.74
N LEU A 35 4.14 7.42 -33.03
CA LEU A 35 4.70 8.16 -31.90
C LEU A 35 5.33 9.49 -32.33
N ARG A 36 6.08 9.49 -33.43
CA ARG A 36 6.67 10.72 -34.00
C ARG A 36 5.59 11.71 -34.42
N ALA A 37 4.57 11.25 -35.15
CA ALA A 37 3.42 12.07 -35.52
C ALA A 37 2.72 12.62 -34.27
N GLY A 38 2.54 11.79 -33.23
CA GLY A 38 1.99 12.20 -31.95
C GLY A 38 2.76 13.34 -31.29
N GLY A 39 4.10 13.28 -31.28
CA GLY A 39 4.96 14.35 -30.79
C GLY A 39 4.76 15.66 -31.57
N LEU A 40 4.83 15.59 -32.91
CA LEU A 40 4.61 16.75 -33.77
C LEU A 40 3.21 17.35 -33.59
N LEU A 41 2.20 16.52 -33.35
CA LEU A 41 0.84 16.96 -33.10
C LEU A 41 0.68 17.67 -31.75
N ILE A 42 1.41 17.23 -30.73
CA ILE A 42 1.47 17.92 -29.43
C ILE A 42 2.08 19.30 -29.62
N ASP A 43 3.26 19.37 -30.25
CA ASP A 43 3.96 20.64 -30.49
C ASP A 43 3.13 21.60 -31.34
N ALA A 44 2.46 21.09 -32.37
CA ALA A 44 1.58 21.89 -33.22
C ALA A 44 0.35 22.39 -32.44
N LYS A 45 -0.27 21.54 -31.61
CA LYS A 45 -1.45 21.91 -30.83
C LYS A 45 -1.13 22.99 -29.80
N ASP A 46 0.06 22.95 -29.19
CA ASP A 46 0.49 23.95 -28.22
C ASP A 46 0.76 25.33 -28.85
N ARG A 47 0.96 25.38 -30.18
CA ARG A 47 1.20 26.62 -30.96
C ARG A 47 -0.03 27.13 -31.71
N CYS A 48 -1.08 26.32 -31.86
CA CYS A 48 -2.28 26.69 -32.63
C CYS A 48 -3.12 27.72 -31.88
N ALA A 49 -3.55 28.76 -32.59
CA ALA A 49 -4.60 29.66 -32.11
C ALA A 49 -5.99 29.00 -32.21
N HIS A 50 -7.00 29.66 -31.64
CA HIS A 50 -8.38 29.19 -31.72
C HIS A 50 -8.82 29.07 -33.19
N GLY A 51 -9.40 27.92 -33.56
CA GLY A 51 -9.89 27.64 -34.92
C GLY A 51 -8.85 27.11 -35.91
N GLU A 52 -7.55 27.19 -35.63
CA GLU A 52 -6.50 26.75 -36.58
C GLU A 52 -6.29 25.23 -36.61
N TRP A 53 -6.72 24.53 -35.56
CA TRP A 53 -6.45 23.11 -35.38
C TRP A 53 -7.08 22.22 -36.47
N LEU A 54 -8.34 22.46 -36.83
CA LEU A 54 -9.02 21.65 -37.85
C LEU A 54 -8.44 21.84 -39.26
N PRO A 55 -8.17 23.09 -39.74
CA PRO A 55 -7.42 23.32 -40.97
C PRO A 55 -6.04 22.63 -40.97
N PHE A 56 -5.31 22.70 -39.85
CA PHE A 56 -4.02 22.03 -39.69
C PHE A 56 -4.15 20.50 -39.89
N LEU A 57 -5.09 19.86 -39.19
CA LEU A 57 -5.32 18.42 -39.32
C LEU A 57 -5.71 18.01 -40.74
N LYS A 58 -6.57 18.80 -41.40
CA LYS A 58 -6.94 18.59 -42.80
C LYS A 58 -5.72 18.62 -43.71
N ARG A 59 -4.79 19.57 -43.50
CA ARG A 59 -3.54 19.67 -44.25
C ARG A 59 -2.58 18.51 -43.94
N ALA A 60 -2.57 18.03 -42.69
CA ALA A 60 -1.78 16.88 -42.27
C ALA A 60 -2.35 15.53 -42.75
N GLY A 61 -3.54 15.51 -43.36
CA GLY A 61 -4.15 14.29 -43.91
C GLY A 61 -4.67 13.32 -42.84
N ILE A 62 -4.90 13.79 -41.61
CA ILE A 62 -5.39 12.95 -40.51
C ILE A 62 -6.65 13.55 -39.90
N ASN A 63 -7.53 12.68 -39.41
CA ASN A 63 -8.70 13.11 -38.66
C ASN A 63 -8.36 13.33 -37.16
N GLU A 64 -9.27 13.99 -36.44
CA GLU A 64 -9.10 14.27 -35.02
C GLU A 64 -8.93 13.02 -34.15
N ARG A 65 -9.60 11.92 -34.48
CA ARG A 65 -9.50 10.67 -33.70
C ARG A 65 -8.10 10.09 -33.82
N THR A 66 -7.56 10.00 -35.03
CA THR A 66 -6.18 9.56 -35.28
C THR A 66 -5.18 10.47 -34.59
N ALA A 67 -5.37 11.79 -34.69
CA ALA A 67 -4.52 12.77 -34.02
C ALA A 67 -4.51 12.55 -32.50
N ARG A 68 -5.70 12.45 -31.88
CA ARG A 68 -5.85 12.19 -30.44
C ARG A 68 -5.17 10.89 -30.02
N ASN A 69 -5.34 9.82 -30.79
CA ASN A 69 -4.72 8.52 -30.54
C ASN A 69 -3.19 8.61 -30.54
N PHE A 70 -2.60 9.23 -31.56
CA PHE A 70 -1.14 9.41 -31.65
C PHE A 70 -0.60 10.30 -30.54
N MET A 71 -1.26 11.41 -30.24
CA MET A 71 -0.90 12.28 -29.12
C MET A 71 -0.98 11.54 -27.78
N THR A 72 -1.97 10.65 -27.60
CA THR A 72 -2.14 9.87 -26.37
C THR A 72 -0.99 8.88 -26.20
N LEU A 73 -0.61 8.18 -27.27
CA LEU A 73 0.57 7.31 -27.27
C LEU A 73 1.84 8.11 -26.97
N ALA A 74 2.08 9.23 -27.65
CA ALA A 74 3.27 10.05 -27.45
C ALA A 74 3.37 10.61 -26.01
N ARG A 75 2.26 11.10 -25.45
CA ARG A 75 2.23 11.59 -24.04
C ARG A 75 2.49 10.50 -23.02
N SER A 76 2.17 9.23 -23.33
CA SER A 76 2.41 8.12 -22.42
C SER A 76 3.89 7.73 -22.28
N GLY A 77 4.74 8.15 -23.23
CA GLY A 77 6.15 7.74 -23.26
C GLY A 77 6.35 6.25 -23.62
N ILE A 78 5.30 5.55 -24.09
CA ILE A 78 5.41 4.16 -24.51
C ILE A 78 6.40 4.00 -25.67
N LYS A 79 7.22 2.96 -25.61
CA LYS A 79 8.25 2.69 -26.63
C LYS A 79 7.62 2.10 -27.89
N PRO A 80 8.19 2.38 -29.09
CA PRO A 80 7.69 1.81 -30.34
C PRO A 80 7.64 0.29 -30.33
N ASP A 81 8.67 -0.36 -29.80
CA ASP A 81 8.74 -1.83 -29.69
C ASP A 81 7.59 -2.37 -28.84
N THR A 82 7.30 -1.73 -27.70
CA THR A 82 6.16 -2.11 -26.85
C THR A 82 4.82 -1.94 -27.57
N VAL A 83 4.63 -0.88 -28.34
CA VAL A 83 3.42 -0.71 -29.17
C VAL A 83 3.31 -1.81 -30.22
N ALA A 84 4.43 -2.16 -30.87
CA ALA A 84 4.47 -3.24 -31.83
C ALA A 84 4.09 -4.56 -31.15
N ASP A 85 4.73 -4.92 -30.04
CA ASP A 85 4.54 -6.17 -29.30
C ASP A 85 3.11 -6.34 -28.77
N LEU A 86 2.50 -5.26 -28.28
CA LEU A 86 1.10 -5.26 -27.81
C LEU A 86 0.08 -5.53 -28.93
N GLY A 87 0.49 -5.49 -30.21
CA GLY A 87 -0.41 -5.69 -31.35
C GLY A 87 -0.80 -4.41 -32.07
N GLY A 88 -0.03 -3.33 -31.89
CA GLY A 88 -0.19 -2.05 -32.57
C GLY A 88 -0.94 -1.00 -31.75
N ILE A 89 -1.27 0.12 -32.41
CA ILE A 89 -1.79 1.34 -31.79
C ILE A 89 -3.04 1.10 -30.93
N ARG A 90 -3.99 0.31 -31.42
CA ARG A 90 -5.26 0.09 -30.72
C ARG A 90 -5.03 -0.67 -29.40
N ALA A 91 -4.32 -1.78 -29.46
CA ALA A 91 -4.03 -2.59 -28.28
C ALA A 91 -3.16 -1.82 -27.27
N ALA A 92 -2.22 -1.00 -27.75
CA ALA A 92 -1.45 -0.11 -26.89
C ALA A 92 -2.32 0.93 -26.17
N LEU A 93 -3.31 1.52 -26.85
CA LEU A 93 -4.25 2.47 -26.21
C LEU A 93 -5.16 1.78 -25.19
N GLU A 94 -5.65 0.57 -25.50
CA GLU A 94 -6.45 -0.24 -24.57
C GLU A 94 -5.63 -0.63 -23.34
N HIS A 95 -4.36 -1.03 -23.52
CA HIS A 95 -3.43 -1.30 -22.43
C HIS A 95 -3.21 -0.06 -21.54
N LEU A 96 -2.94 1.10 -22.13
CA LEU A 96 -2.77 2.36 -21.38
C LEU A 96 -4.05 2.76 -20.62
N ALA A 97 -5.22 2.53 -21.20
CA ALA A 97 -6.50 2.79 -20.52
C ALA A 97 -6.70 1.85 -19.33
N SER A 98 -6.39 0.56 -19.51
CA SER A 98 -6.45 -0.45 -18.45
C SER A 98 -5.48 -0.15 -17.31
N GLU A 99 -4.22 0.21 -17.62
CA GLU A 99 -3.23 0.58 -16.60
C GLU A 99 -3.66 1.80 -15.79
N ARG A 100 -4.25 2.81 -16.42
CA ARG A 100 -4.80 3.98 -15.71
C ARG A 100 -5.95 3.60 -14.78
N ALA A 101 -6.89 2.77 -15.25
CA ALA A 101 -7.97 2.28 -14.41
C ALA A 101 -7.44 1.45 -13.23
N ALA A 102 -6.47 0.57 -13.48
CA ALA A 102 -5.82 -0.24 -12.45
C ALA A 102 -5.04 0.62 -11.44
N ALA A 103 -4.40 1.71 -11.88
CA ALA A 103 -3.73 2.66 -10.98
C ALA A 103 -4.74 3.37 -10.06
N ALA A 104 -5.86 3.88 -10.61
CA ALA A 104 -6.91 4.52 -9.83
C ALA A 104 -7.52 3.57 -8.78
N ILE A 105 -7.83 2.32 -9.19
CA ILE A 105 -8.33 1.29 -8.27
C ILE A 105 -7.30 0.97 -7.18
N ARG A 106 -6.01 0.91 -7.50
CA ARG A 106 -4.96 0.66 -6.51
C ARG A 106 -4.85 1.80 -5.49
N GLU A 107 -4.96 3.04 -5.93
CA GLU A 107 -4.94 4.22 -5.07
C GLU A 107 -6.15 4.24 -4.12
N GLU A 108 -7.35 4.03 -4.65
CA GLU A 108 -8.58 3.95 -3.85
C GLU A 108 -8.51 2.81 -2.82
N ASN A 109 -8.05 1.62 -3.22
CA ASN A 109 -7.87 0.50 -2.29
C ASN A 109 -6.83 0.79 -1.20
N ALA A 110 -5.77 1.54 -1.50
CA ALA A 110 -4.78 1.92 -0.51
C ALA A 110 -5.39 2.89 0.52
N ALA A 111 -6.20 3.85 0.08
CA ALA A 111 -6.92 4.77 0.96
C ALA A 111 -7.93 4.02 1.85
N LEU A 112 -8.75 3.16 1.25
CA LEU A 112 -9.74 2.36 2.00
C LEU A 112 -9.09 1.44 3.04
N LYS A 113 -7.95 0.82 2.73
CA LYS A 113 -7.20 -0.01 3.69
C LYS A 113 -6.64 0.81 4.85
N ALA A 114 -6.18 2.04 4.59
CA ALA A 114 -5.70 2.93 5.64
C ALA A 114 -6.84 3.34 6.59
N GLU A 115 -8.01 3.66 6.04
CA GLU A 115 -9.22 3.96 6.82
C GLU A 115 -9.68 2.75 7.65
N GLN A 116 -9.70 1.56 7.05
CA GLN A 116 -10.03 0.31 7.75
C GLN A 116 -9.11 0.06 8.95
N ALA A 117 -7.80 0.30 8.80
CA ALA A 117 -6.86 0.11 9.90
C ALA A 117 -7.14 1.06 11.08
N VAL A 118 -7.58 2.30 10.81
CA VAL A 118 -7.98 3.24 11.87
C VAL A 118 -9.24 2.75 12.57
N LEU A 119 -10.26 2.35 11.82
CA LEU A 119 -11.52 1.83 12.38
C LEU A 119 -11.30 0.54 13.19
N GLU A 120 -10.43 -0.36 12.73
CA GLU A 120 -10.09 -1.58 13.47
C GLU A 120 -9.38 -1.27 14.79
N ALA A 121 -8.47 -0.27 14.81
CA ALA A 121 -7.83 0.19 16.02
C ALA A 121 -8.83 0.82 17.01
N GLU A 122 -9.77 1.63 16.51
CA GLU A 122 -10.85 2.22 17.31
C GLU A 122 -11.77 1.14 17.89
N ILE A 123 -12.19 0.17 17.08
CA ILE A 123 -12.98 -0.98 17.54
C ILE A 123 -12.23 -1.77 18.62
N ALA A 124 -10.92 -1.97 18.45
CA ALA A 124 -10.11 -2.66 19.45
C ALA A 124 -10.05 -1.87 20.78
N ALA A 125 -9.89 -0.55 20.71
CA ALA A 125 -9.91 0.32 21.89
C ALA A 125 -11.26 0.31 22.60
N LEU A 126 -12.36 0.46 21.86
CA LEU A 126 -13.72 0.40 22.40
C LEU A 126 -14.03 -0.96 23.04
N LYS A 127 -13.61 -2.07 22.40
CA LYS A 127 -13.75 -3.41 23.00
C LYS A 127 -12.96 -3.55 24.30
N ALA A 128 -11.75 -2.98 24.38
CA ALA A 128 -10.96 -3.00 25.61
C ALA A 128 -11.63 -2.18 26.72
N GLU A 129 -12.20 -1.03 26.39
CA GLU A 129 -12.96 -0.21 27.34
C GLU A 129 -14.22 -0.91 27.84
N ILE A 130 -15.03 -1.48 26.93
CA ILE A 130 -16.20 -2.28 27.30
C ILE A 130 -15.80 -3.44 28.21
N LYS A 131 -14.70 -4.13 27.91
CA LYS A 131 -14.20 -5.23 28.73
C LYS A 131 -13.83 -4.78 30.14
N ARG A 132 -13.28 -3.57 30.33
CA ARG A 132 -12.95 -3.02 31.65
C ARG A 132 -14.18 -2.91 32.56
N PHE A 133 -15.35 -2.64 31.97
CA PHE A 133 -16.59 -2.43 32.72
C PHE A 133 -17.56 -3.61 32.64
N SER A 134 -17.17 -4.72 32.01
CA SER A 134 -18.06 -5.87 31.79
C SER A 134 -18.55 -6.48 33.11
N GLU A 135 -17.67 -6.60 34.10
CA GLU A 135 -18.02 -7.12 35.43
C GLU A 135 -18.98 -6.20 36.17
N MET A 136 -18.76 -4.87 36.10
CA MET A 136 -19.66 -3.89 36.70
C MET A 136 -21.05 -3.93 36.05
N HIS A 137 -21.11 -4.11 34.74
CA HIS A 137 -22.38 -4.26 34.02
C HIS A 137 -23.13 -5.53 34.47
N VAL A 138 -22.45 -6.66 34.63
CA VAL A 138 -23.09 -7.90 35.13
C VAL A 138 -23.65 -7.71 36.54
N LEU A 139 -22.95 -6.97 37.41
CA LEU A 139 -23.45 -6.66 38.75
C LEU A 139 -24.65 -5.70 38.69
N PHE A 140 -24.59 -4.70 37.81
CA PHE A 140 -25.70 -3.77 37.59
C PHE A 140 -26.96 -4.49 37.09
N GLU A 141 -26.84 -5.41 36.13
CA GLU A 141 -27.97 -6.23 35.66
C GLU A 141 -28.59 -7.10 36.77
N LYS A 142 -27.78 -7.51 37.75
CA LYS A 142 -28.25 -8.36 38.87
C LYS A 142 -28.93 -7.59 39.99
N GLY A 143 -28.59 -6.32 40.21
CA GLY A 143 -29.07 -5.58 41.38
C GLY A 143 -28.82 -4.08 41.36
N GLY A 144 -28.68 -3.49 40.17
CA GLY A 144 -28.41 -2.08 39.97
C GLY A 144 -27.11 -1.61 40.61
N PHE A 145 -27.05 -0.33 40.96
CA PHE A 145 -25.86 0.26 41.58
C PHE A 145 -25.58 -0.29 42.99
N GLU A 146 -26.57 -0.83 43.69
CA GLU A 146 -26.38 -1.38 45.03
C GLU A 146 -25.46 -2.62 44.99
N ALA A 147 -25.69 -3.54 44.05
CA ALA A 147 -24.83 -4.70 43.84
C ALA A 147 -23.40 -4.30 43.40
N VAL A 148 -23.26 -3.24 42.59
CA VAL A 148 -21.96 -2.72 42.15
C VAL A 148 -21.19 -2.12 43.34
N VAL A 149 -21.84 -1.28 44.14
CA VAL A 149 -21.23 -0.63 45.31
C VAL A 149 -20.79 -1.66 46.34
N ALA A 150 -21.66 -2.62 46.67
CA ALA A 150 -21.32 -3.67 47.64
C ALA A 150 -20.08 -4.48 47.22
N ALA A 151 -19.96 -4.83 45.94
CA ALA A 151 -18.79 -5.55 45.43
C ALA A 151 -17.50 -4.71 45.52
N LYS A 152 -17.57 -3.40 45.23
CA LYS A 152 -16.42 -2.49 45.33
C LYS A 152 -16.04 -2.16 46.77
N ASP A 153 -17.00 -2.06 47.67
CA ASP A 153 -16.73 -1.87 49.10
C ASP A 153 -15.95 -3.06 49.68
N GLU A 154 -16.30 -4.28 49.27
CA GLU A 154 -15.56 -5.48 49.67
C GLU A 154 -14.12 -5.50 49.11
N GLU A 155 -13.93 -5.12 47.84
CA GLU A 155 -12.59 -4.98 47.24
C GLU A 155 -11.73 -3.96 48.00
N ILE A 156 -12.29 -2.78 48.33
CA ILE A 156 -11.62 -1.74 49.11
C ILE A 156 -11.22 -2.26 50.49
N ARG A 157 -12.11 -3.00 51.17
CA ARG A 157 -11.84 -3.58 52.48
C ARG A 157 -10.66 -4.56 52.45
N VAL A 158 -10.61 -5.44 51.44
CA VAL A 158 -9.53 -6.40 51.26
C VAL A 158 -8.20 -5.69 50.97
N LEU A 159 -8.20 -4.69 50.08
CA LEU A 159 -7.01 -3.93 49.72
C LEU A 159 -6.45 -3.13 50.91
N LYS A 160 -7.31 -2.47 51.70
CA LYS A 160 -6.88 -1.78 52.93
C LYS A 160 -6.17 -2.74 53.89
N THR A 161 -6.76 -3.91 54.14
CA THR A 161 -6.17 -4.96 54.98
C THR A 161 -4.81 -5.44 54.45
N ARG A 162 -4.63 -5.50 53.13
CA ARG A 162 -3.34 -5.87 52.51
C ARG A 162 -2.29 -4.77 52.69
N VAL A 163 -2.65 -3.52 52.40
CA VAL A 163 -1.76 -2.36 52.57
C VAL A 163 -1.27 -2.26 54.01
N GLU A 164 -2.15 -2.42 54.99
CA GLU A 164 -1.79 -2.40 56.41
C GLU A 164 -0.77 -3.50 56.78
N ARG A 165 -0.93 -4.71 56.23
CA ARG A 165 0.04 -5.80 56.45
C ARG A 165 1.39 -5.48 55.82
N GLU A 166 1.41 -5.06 54.56
CA GLU A 166 2.65 -4.72 53.85
C GLU A 166 3.40 -3.56 54.54
N VAL A 167 2.67 -2.58 55.08
CA VAL A 167 3.26 -1.50 55.88
C VAL A 167 3.88 -2.04 57.16
N LYS A 168 3.18 -2.91 57.90
CA LYS A 168 3.73 -3.53 59.13
C LYS A 168 4.96 -4.38 58.85
N ASP A 169 4.95 -5.17 57.78
CA ASP A 169 6.08 -6.00 57.38
C ASP A 169 7.28 -5.13 57.01
N ARG A 170 7.07 -4.06 56.22
CA ARG A 170 8.12 -3.09 55.90
C ARG A 170 8.72 -2.45 57.16
N GLN A 171 7.88 -2.04 58.11
CA GLN A 171 8.34 -1.50 59.39
C GLN A 171 9.10 -2.54 60.23
N SER A 172 8.68 -3.81 60.19
CA SER A 172 9.36 -4.91 60.86
C SER A 172 10.75 -5.18 60.26
N TRP A 173 10.84 -5.22 58.94
CA TRP A 173 12.11 -5.36 58.23
C TRP A 173 13.04 -4.17 58.46
N GLY A 174 12.51 -2.95 58.46
CA GLY A 174 13.28 -1.74 58.81
C GLY A 174 13.89 -1.86 60.22
N ARG A 175 13.07 -2.18 61.23
CA ARG A 175 13.56 -2.38 62.61
C ARG A 175 14.60 -3.50 62.72
N SER A 176 14.40 -4.59 61.98
CA SER A 176 15.35 -5.70 61.95
C SER A 176 16.67 -5.30 61.30
N ALA A 177 16.61 -4.56 60.19
CA ALA A 177 17.79 -4.03 59.51
C ALA A 177 18.56 -3.08 60.44
N ASP A 178 17.89 -2.15 61.11
CA ASP A 178 18.50 -1.22 62.07
C ASP A 178 19.18 -1.97 63.23
N PHE A 179 18.53 -3.02 63.74
CA PHE A 179 19.09 -3.86 64.80
C PHE A 179 20.37 -4.58 64.35
N TRP A 180 20.34 -5.22 63.18
CA TRP A 180 21.51 -5.92 62.64
C TRP A 180 22.63 -4.95 62.25
N GLU A 181 22.30 -3.76 61.75
CA GLU A 181 23.28 -2.70 61.48
C GLU A 181 23.96 -2.23 62.76
N LYS A 182 23.20 -1.99 63.83
CA LYS A 182 23.76 -1.64 65.14
C LYS A 182 24.67 -2.75 65.67
N LYS A 183 24.21 -4.00 65.64
CA LYS A 183 24.98 -5.15 66.12
C LYS A 183 26.27 -5.37 65.32
N ALA A 184 26.25 -5.15 64.01
CA ALA A 184 27.44 -5.16 63.17
C ALA A 184 28.46 -4.09 63.62
N ARG A 185 28.01 -2.84 63.85
CA ARG A 185 28.87 -1.77 64.37
C ARG A 185 29.47 -2.11 65.73
N ASP A 186 28.68 -2.64 66.67
CA ASP A 186 29.13 -3.02 68.01
C ASP A 186 30.18 -4.15 67.97
N LEU A 187 30.11 -5.04 66.98
CA LEU A 187 31.10 -6.11 66.73
C LEU A 187 32.32 -5.65 65.91
N GLY A 188 32.45 -4.34 65.64
CA GLY A 188 33.58 -3.76 64.92
C GLY A 188 33.49 -3.85 63.39
N TYR A 189 32.36 -4.32 62.84
CA TYR A 189 32.10 -4.25 61.40
C TYR A 189 31.63 -2.84 61.06
N SER A 190 32.52 -2.02 60.51
CA SER A 190 32.17 -0.73 59.92
C SER A 190 31.96 -0.89 58.41
N LYS A 191 31.17 0.01 57.80
CA LYS A 191 31.07 0.09 56.33
C LYS A 191 32.41 0.45 55.64
N GLU A 192 33.47 0.76 56.39
CA GLU A 192 34.80 1.09 55.86
C GLU A 192 35.77 -0.09 55.96
N ARG A 193 35.91 -0.81 54.83
CA ARG A 193 37.05 -1.56 54.24
C ARG A 193 36.45 -2.67 53.37
N ALA A 194 36.62 -2.72 52.04
CA ALA A 194 37.59 -2.14 51.11
C ALA A 194 36.91 -1.51 49.89
#